data_AF-A0A6I2VYP1-F1
#
_entry.id   AF-A0A6I2VYP1-F1
#
_cell.length_a   1.000
_cell.length_b   1.000
_cell.length_c   1.000
_cell.angle_alpha   90.00
_cell.angle_beta   90.00
_cell.angle_gamma   90.00
#
_symmetry.space_group_name_H-M   'P 1'
#
loop_
_entity.id
_entity.type
_entity.pdbx_description
1 polymer ?
#
loop_
_entity_poly.entity_id
_entity_poly.type
_entity_poly.pdbx_seq_one_letter_code
_entity_poly.pdbx_strand_id
1 'polypeptide(L)' 'MARQCTRQGCVHVATVTLTYQYARSLVWLDNLSPERDPHSYDLCDQHANRTTAPSGWHLEDRRQRVHVYNPGRLAG' A
#
# COMPACT_ATOMS: atom_id res chain seq x y z
N MET A 1 -18.79 -3.17 4.27
CA MET A 1 -18.61 -2.01 3.34
C MET A 1 -17.13 -1.91 2.95
N ALA A 2 -16.80 -1.61 1.70
CA ALA A 2 -15.41 -1.46 1.28
C ALA A 2 -14.84 -0.09 1.73
N ARG A 3 -13.57 -0.07 2.17
CA ARG A 3 -12.87 1.18 2.53
C ARG A 3 -12.62 1.98 1.26
N GLN A 4 -12.85 3.29 1.29
CA GLN A 4 -12.58 4.19 0.16
C GLN A 4 -11.22 4.86 0.32
N CYS A 5 -10.64 5.26 -0.81
CA CYS A 5 -9.39 6.01 -0.81
C CYS A 5 -9.56 7.35 -0.06
N THR A 6 -8.62 7.67 0.84
CA THR A 6 -8.59 8.92 1.60
C THR A 6 -8.25 10.15 0.74
N ARG A 7 -7.76 9.95 -0.49
CA ARG A 7 -7.41 11.05 -1.39
C ARG A 7 -8.69 11.83 -1.78
N GLN A 8 -8.67 13.15 -1.58
CA GLN A 8 -9.79 14.02 -1.94
C GLN A 8 -10.21 13.85 -3.41
N GLY A 9 -11.52 13.67 -3.65
CA GLY A 9 -12.07 13.46 -4.99
C GLY A 9 -11.87 12.07 -5.58
N CYS A 10 -11.26 11.13 -4.85
CA CYS A 10 -11.13 9.74 -5.30
C CYS A 10 -12.37 8.92 -4.90
N VAL A 11 -12.97 8.24 -5.87
CA VAL A 11 -14.12 7.33 -5.64
C VAL A 11 -13.72 5.84 -5.65
N HIS A 12 -12.43 5.55 -5.79
CA HIS A 12 -11.93 4.17 -5.85
C HIS A 12 -11.87 3.53 -4.47
N VAL A 13 -12.08 2.21 -4.44
CA VAL A 13 -11.87 1.39 -3.25
C VAL A 13 -10.39 1.39 -2.87
N ALA A 14 -10.13 1.45 -1.58
CA ALA A 14 -8.79 1.31 -1.04
C ALA A 14 -8.33 -0.13 -1.14
N THR A 15 -7.09 -0.32 -1.55
CA THR A 15 -6.42 -1.62 -1.69
C THR A 15 -5.06 -1.63 -1.02
N VAL A 16 -4.61 -0.47 -0.54
CA VAL A 16 -3.31 -0.23 0.07
C VAL A 16 -3.50 0.58 1.34
N THR A 17 -2.74 0.27 2.38
CA THR A 17 -2.64 1.08 3.59
C THR A 17 -1.26 1.73 3.63
N LEU A 18 -1.24 3.05 3.74
CA LEU A 18 -0.05 3.87 3.89
C LEU A 18 0.16 4.19 5.37
N THR A 19 1.34 3.90 5.90
CA THR A 19 1.69 4.17 7.30
C THR A 19 2.90 5.09 7.39
N TYR A 20 2.85 6.09 8.26
CA TYR A 20 3.99 6.98 8.55
C TYR A 20 4.69 6.56 9.85
N GLN A 21 5.97 6.21 9.76
CA GLN A 21 6.84 5.98 10.90
C GLN A 21 7.73 7.20 11.09
N TYR A 22 7.22 8.15 11.89
CA TYR A 22 7.86 9.45 12.11
C TYR A 22 9.24 9.34 12.77
N ALA A 23 9.45 8.38 13.68
CA ALA A 23 10.70 8.25 14.40
C ALA A 23 11.89 7.85 13.49
N ARG A 24 11.60 7.21 12.36
CA ARG A 24 12.60 6.76 11.40
C ARG A 24 12.53 7.50 10.05
N SER A 25 11.64 8.48 9.93
CA SER A 25 11.32 9.13 8.65
C SER A 25 11.01 8.09 7.56
N LEU A 26 10.21 7.08 7.89
CA LEU A 26 9.83 6.01 6.95
C LEU A 26 8.35 6.10 6.60
N VAL A 27 8.04 5.82 5.35
CA VAL A 27 6.66 5.65 4.87
C VAL A 27 6.54 4.23 4.33
N TRP A 28 5.53 3.50 4.79
CA TRP A 28 5.26 2.14 4.32
C TRP A 28 4.00 2.09 3.49
N LEU A 29 4.04 1.35 2.38
CA LEU A 29 2.87 0.97 1.62
C LEU A 29 2.68 -0.54 1.73
N ASP A 30 1.58 -0.95 2.35
CA ASP A 30 1.22 -2.35 2.53
C ASP A 30 -0.09 -2.67 1.82
N ASN A 31 -0.38 -3.95 1.61
CA ASN A 31 -1.73 -4.37 1.23
C ASN A 31 -2.75 -3.84 2.26
N LEU A 32 -3.99 -3.58 1.81
CA LEU A 32 -5.04 -3.03 2.67
C LEU A 32 -5.12 -3.80 3.99
N SER A 33 -4.86 -3.09 5.09
CA SER A 33 -4.96 -3.68 6.42
C SER A 33 -6.42 -4.07 6.71
N PRO A 34 -6.66 -5.26 7.30
CA PRO A 34 -8.01 -5.68 7.68
C PRO A 34 -8.63 -4.71 8.70
N GLU A 35 -7.80 -4.09 9.53
CA GLU A 35 -8.21 -3.16 10.57
C GLU A 35 -7.96 -1.70 10.17
N ARG A 36 -8.87 -0.83 10.61
CA ARG A 36 -8.76 0.61 10.35
C ARG A 36 -7.95 1.26 11.45
N ASP A 37 -6.68 1.53 11.16
CA ASP A 37 -5.80 2.27 12.04
C ASP A 37 -5.93 3.79 11.80
N PRO A 38 -6.11 4.61 12.85
CA PRO A 38 -6.26 6.06 12.71
C PRO A 38 -4.98 6.80 12.31
N HIS A 39 -3.81 6.17 12.45
CA HIS A 39 -2.51 6.72 12.05
C HIS A 39 -2.09 6.28 10.64
N SER A 40 -3.00 5.61 9.93
CA SER A 40 -2.77 5.05 8.61
C SER A 40 -3.77 5.61 7.59
N TYR A 41 -3.34 5.71 6.34
CA TYR A 41 -4.14 6.25 5.25
C TYR A 41 -4.48 5.17 4.24
N ASP A 42 -5.75 5.09 3.83
CA ASP A 42 -6.21 4.13 2.86
C ASP A 42 -6.08 4.67 1.45
N LEU A 43 -5.33 4.00 0.60
CA LEU A 43 -5.11 4.41 -0.78
C LEU A 43 -5.60 3.33 -1.76
N CYS A 44 -6.11 3.75 -2.91
CA CYS A 44 -6.29 2.85 -4.05
C CYS A 44 -4.94 2.58 -4.72
N ASP A 45 -4.83 1.50 -5.49
CA ASP A 45 -3.59 1.13 -6.18
C ASP A 45 -3.00 2.28 -7.02
N GLN A 46 -3.86 3.03 -7.72
CA GLN A 46 -3.43 4.19 -8.51
C GLN A 46 -2.77 5.27 -7.64
N HIS A 47 -3.36 5.61 -6.49
CA HIS A 47 -2.80 6.62 -5.59
C HIS A 47 -1.58 6.10 -4.85
N ALA A 48 -1.54 4.82 -4.48
CA ALA A 48 -0.36 4.19 -3.90
C ALA A 48 0.84 4.27 -4.86
N ASN A 49 0.66 3.89 -6.14
CA ASN A 49 1.72 3.94 -7.14
C ASN A 49 2.23 5.36 -7.45
N ARG A 50 1.39 6.38 -7.26
CA ARG A 50 1.76 7.79 -7.48
C ARG A 50 2.23 8.50 -6.21
N THR A 51 2.15 7.83 -5.06
CA THR A 51 2.57 8.42 -3.80
C THR A 51 4.08 8.40 -3.69
N THR A 52 4.64 9.54 -3.32
CA THR A 52 6.07 9.71 -3.09
C THR A 52 6.30 10.08 -1.63
N ALA A 53 7.38 9.59 -1.04
CA ALA A 53 7.78 10.05 0.28
C ALA A 53 8.16 11.54 0.24
N PRO A 54 7.91 12.28 1.33
CA PRO A 54 8.41 13.65 1.49
C PRO A 54 9.94 13.68 1.52
N SER A 55 10.53 14.87 1.32
CA SER A 55 11.99 15.03 1.27
C SER A 55 12.65 14.54 2.56
N GLY A 56 13.69 13.70 2.44
CA GLY A 56 14.39 13.11 3.57
C GLY A 56 13.69 11.90 4.21
N TRP A 57 12.55 11.46 3.66
CA TRP A 57 11.88 10.24 4.08
C TRP A 57 12.12 9.10 3.11
N HIS A 58 12.11 7.88 3.62
CA HIS A 58 12.28 6.68 2.82
C HIS A 58 10.94 5.95 2.65
N LEU A 59 10.51 5.79 1.39
CA LEU A 59 9.31 5.04 1.05
C LEU A 59 9.68 3.57 0.86
N GLU A 60 9.01 2.68 1.58
CA GLU A 60 9.12 1.24 1.40
C GLU A 60 7.78 0.68 0.94
N ASP A 61 7.74 0.25 -0.33
CA ASP A 61 6.60 -0.43 -0.91
C ASP A 61 6.70 -1.93 -0.53
N ARG A 62 6.02 -2.30 0.56
CA ARG A 62 5.97 -3.64 1.15
C ARG A 62 4.82 -4.49 0.62
N ARG A 63 4.02 -3.94 -0.30
CA ARG A 63 3.06 -4.67 -1.11
C ARG A 63 3.81 -5.56 -2.10
N GLN A 64 4.47 -6.59 -1.57
CA GLN A 64 4.98 -7.68 -2.36
C GLN A 64 3.80 -8.29 -3.11
N ARG A 65 3.80 -8.10 -4.43
CA ARG A 65 3.11 -9.00 -5.33
C ARG A 65 3.57 -10.39 -4.90
N VAL A 66 2.65 -11.19 -4.41
CA VAL A 66 2.83 -12.63 -4.29
C VAL A 66 3.36 -13.09 -5.65
N HIS A 67 4.67 -13.25 -5.78
CA HIS A 67 5.26 -14.03 -6.85
C HIS A 67 4.79 -15.44 -6.53
N VAL A 68 3.66 -15.82 -7.12
CA VAL A 68 3.23 -17.20 -7.15
C VAL A 68 4.31 -17.92 -7.95
N TYR A 69 5.33 -18.44 -7.27
CA TYR A 69 6.25 -19.37 -7.89
C TYR A 69 5.40 -20.58 -8.27
N ASN A 70 5.14 -20.76 -9.57
CA ASN A 70 4.48 -21.95 -10.09
C ASN A 70 5.55 -22.94 -10.54
N PRO A 71 5.89 -23.97 -9.74
CA PRO A 71 6.84 -25.00 -10.15
C PRO A 71 6.29 -25.97 -11.21
N GLY A 72 5.06 -25.79 -11.72
CA GLY A 72 4.34 -26.80 -12.50
C GLY A 72 4.63 -26.92 -13.99
N ARG A 73 5.76 -26.43 -14.54
CA ARG A 73 6.03 -26.52 -16.00
C ARG A 73 7.20 -27.42 -16.42
N LEU A 74 7.68 -28.27 -15.52
CA LEU A 74 8.68 -29.31 -15.80
C LEU A 74 8.06 -30.71 -15.65
N ALA A 75 7.14 -31.07 -16.54
CA ALA A 75 6.73 -32.46 -16.71
C ALA A 75 6.25 -32.70 -18.15
N GLY A 76 6.90 -33.63 -18.84
CA GLY A 76 6.41 -34.29 -20.05
C GLY A 76 7.06 -33.83 -21.33
#